data_AF-A0A067HDL3-F1
#
_entry.id   AF-A0A067HDL3-F1
#
_cell.length_a   1.000
_cell.length_b   1.000
_cell.length_c   1.000
_cell.angle_alpha   90.00
_cell.angle_beta   90.00
_cell.angle_gamma   90.00
#
_symmetry.space_group_name_H-M   'P 1'
#
loop_
_entity.id
_entity.type
_entity.pdbx_description
1 polymer ?
#
loop_
_entity_poly.entity_id
_entity_poly.type
_entity_poly.pdbx_seq_one_letter_code
_entity_poly.pdbx_strand_id
1 'polypeptide(L)'
;MEACHGHGKEKESQDLPRVLLFKPPPDFHLFGDECFSSNKFKFLKAWESPLPLDQFLKTHAQSVEAILSSGGAPVTAETLRLMPAVRLVMTTSAGLNHVDIAECRRRGITVANAGNVFSEDVADLAVGLLIDLLRNISASDRFVKQWLRPRQAAEGDCYSLGIGSK
;
A
#
# COMPACT_ATOMS: atom_id res chain seq x y z
N MET A 1 -36.04 -16.81 -46.89
CA MET A 1 -34.80 -17.46 -47.36
C MET A 1 -33.70 -16.41 -47.28
N GLU A 2 -32.66 -16.47 -46.48
CA GLU A 2 -32.20 -17.40 -45.45
C GLU A 2 -31.10 -16.66 -44.68
N ALA A 3 -30.89 -17.01 -43.41
CA ALA A 3 -29.99 -16.34 -42.47
C ALA A 3 -28.52 -16.75 -42.65
N CYS A 4 -27.58 -15.90 -42.21
CA CYS A 4 -26.26 -16.24 -41.65
C CYS A 4 -25.80 -15.03 -40.81
N HIS A 5 -26.18 -14.89 -39.54
CA HIS A 5 -25.46 -15.40 -38.35
C HIS A 5 -23.94 -15.19 -38.37
N GLY A 6 -23.51 -14.02 -37.91
CA GLY A 6 -22.15 -13.76 -37.40
C GLY A 6 -22.19 -13.45 -35.91
N HIS A 7 -22.53 -14.45 -35.08
CA HIS A 7 -22.30 -14.37 -33.64
C HIS A 7 -20.79 -14.47 -33.39
N GLY A 8 -20.12 -13.32 -33.29
CA GLY A 8 -18.80 -13.25 -32.67
C GLY A 8 -18.96 -13.60 -31.19
N LYS A 9 -18.67 -14.85 -30.82
CA LYS A 9 -18.62 -15.25 -29.42
C LYS A 9 -17.43 -14.56 -28.75
N GLU A 10 -17.73 -13.53 -27.97
CA GLU A 10 -16.86 -13.05 -26.89
C GLU A 10 -16.65 -14.21 -25.90
N LYS A 11 -15.53 -14.93 -26.08
CA LYS A 11 -15.17 -16.10 -25.28
C LYS A 11 -13.72 -15.96 -24.84
N GLU A 12 -13.37 -14.86 -24.20
CA GLU A 12 -12.01 -14.60 -23.72
C GLU A 12 -12.04 -13.73 -22.45
N SER A 13 -12.38 -14.34 -21.31
CA SER A 13 -12.15 -13.73 -20.00
C SER A 13 -12.18 -14.70 -18.81
N GLN A 14 -12.45 -16.00 -19.05
CA GLN A 14 -12.64 -16.97 -17.96
C GLN A 14 -11.36 -17.70 -17.50
N ASP A 15 -10.27 -17.64 -18.28
CA ASP A 15 -9.07 -18.48 -18.07
C ASP A 15 -7.83 -17.72 -17.58
N LEU A 16 -7.94 -16.41 -17.31
CA LEU A 16 -6.79 -15.65 -16.79
C LEU A 16 -6.52 -16.00 -15.32
N PRO A 17 -5.23 -16.20 -14.94
CA PRO A 17 -4.87 -16.45 -13.56
C PRO A 17 -5.31 -15.27 -12.69
N ARG A 18 -5.84 -15.58 -11.49
CA ARG A 18 -6.39 -14.57 -10.59
C ARG A 18 -5.40 -14.23 -9.50
N VAL A 19 -5.18 -12.93 -9.33
CA VAL A 19 -4.28 -12.36 -8.33
C VAL A 19 -5.13 -11.63 -7.29
N LEU A 20 -5.09 -12.09 -6.05
CA LEU A 20 -5.83 -11.48 -4.95
C LEU A 20 -5.02 -10.37 -4.29
N LEU A 21 -5.68 -9.22 -4.05
CA LEU A 21 -5.18 -8.14 -3.21
C LEU A 21 -6.10 -7.96 -2.00
N PHE A 22 -5.53 -8.00 -0.80
CA PHE A 22 -6.29 -7.83 0.45
C PHE A 22 -6.67 -6.37 0.72
N LYS A 23 -5.74 -5.46 0.43
CA LYS A 23 -5.87 -4.02 0.67
C LYS A 23 -5.24 -3.27 -0.50
N PRO A 24 -5.69 -2.05 -0.80
CA PRO A 24 -4.99 -1.21 -1.75
C PRO A 24 -3.58 -0.96 -1.21
N PRO A 25 -2.52 -1.23 -1.97
CA PRO A 25 -1.18 -0.81 -1.58
C PRO A 25 -1.17 0.73 -1.48
N PRO A 26 -0.61 1.32 -0.41
CA PRO A 26 -0.72 2.77 -0.16
C PRO A 26 -0.28 3.63 -1.34
N ASP A 27 0.78 3.21 -2.02
CA ASP A 27 1.40 3.97 -3.11
C ASP A 27 0.67 3.81 -4.44
N PHE A 28 -0.19 2.78 -4.57
CA PHE A 28 -0.90 2.51 -5.83
C PHE A 28 -1.97 3.57 -6.13
N HIS A 29 -2.43 4.32 -5.13
CA HIS A 29 -3.32 5.46 -5.35
C HIS A 29 -2.69 6.54 -6.26
N LEU A 30 -1.36 6.63 -6.30
CA LEU A 30 -0.64 7.60 -7.14
C LEU A 30 -0.72 7.26 -8.64
N PHE A 31 -0.92 5.99 -8.98
CA PHE A 31 -0.93 5.49 -10.36
C PHE A 31 -2.33 5.19 -10.89
N GLY A 32 -3.37 5.38 -10.06
CA GLY A 32 -4.75 5.12 -10.42
C GLY A 32 -5.06 3.65 -10.74
N ASP A 33 -6.17 3.41 -11.44
CA ASP A 33 -6.64 2.07 -11.78
C ASP A 33 -5.87 1.41 -12.94
N GLU A 34 -4.99 2.15 -13.63
CA GLU A 34 -4.18 1.61 -14.73
C GLU A 34 -3.25 0.50 -14.26
N CYS A 35 -2.72 0.59 -13.04
CA CYS A 35 -1.91 -0.46 -12.42
C CYS A 35 -2.66 -1.79 -12.25
N PHE A 36 -3.99 -1.76 -12.23
CA PHE A 36 -4.84 -2.95 -12.10
C PHE A 36 -5.40 -3.42 -13.45
N SER A 37 -4.99 -2.79 -14.56
CA SER A 37 -5.40 -3.19 -15.91
C SER A 37 -4.30 -4.06 -16.53
N SER A 38 -4.57 -5.34 -16.73
CA SER A 38 -3.62 -6.29 -17.31
C SER A 38 -4.33 -7.28 -18.24
N ASN A 39 -3.71 -7.57 -19.38
CA ASN A 39 -4.19 -8.62 -20.30
C ASN A 39 -3.69 -10.02 -19.91
N LYS A 40 -2.88 -10.14 -18.85
CA LYS A 40 -2.21 -11.40 -18.46
C LYS A 40 -2.81 -12.06 -17.21
N PHE A 41 -3.48 -11.29 -16.36
CA PHE A 41 -4.06 -11.77 -15.12
C PHE A 41 -5.21 -10.86 -14.70
N LYS A 42 -6.10 -11.40 -13.88
CA LYS A 42 -7.23 -10.65 -13.32
C LYS A 42 -6.97 -10.35 -11.85
N PHE A 43 -7.03 -9.07 -11.49
CA PHE A 43 -6.98 -8.68 -10.09
C PHE A 43 -8.34 -8.86 -9.41
N LEU A 44 -8.31 -9.44 -8.21
CA LEU A 44 -9.43 -9.50 -7.29
C LEU A 44 -9.12 -8.57 -6.11
N LYS A 45 -9.86 -7.47 -6.03
CA LYS A 45 -9.70 -6.43 -5.01
C LYS A 45 -10.66 -6.70 -3.86
N ALA A 46 -10.16 -7.22 -2.74
CA ALA A 46 -11.03 -7.64 -1.63
C ALA A 46 -11.83 -6.49 -1.01
N TRP A 47 -11.31 -5.26 -1.07
CA TRP A 47 -11.98 -4.06 -0.53
C TRP A 47 -13.16 -3.56 -1.38
N GLU A 48 -13.30 -4.03 -2.62
CA GLU A 48 -14.45 -3.69 -3.47
C GLU A 48 -15.63 -4.62 -3.24
N SER A 49 -15.42 -5.72 -2.53
CA SER A 49 -16.49 -6.65 -2.22
C SER A 49 -17.36 -6.14 -1.08
N PRO A 50 -18.70 -6.24 -1.18
CA PRO A 50 -19.59 -5.99 -0.05
C PRO A 50 -19.55 -7.14 0.98
N LEU A 51 -18.90 -8.26 0.66
CA LEU A 51 -18.83 -9.42 1.54
C LEU A 51 -17.74 -9.25 2.61
N PRO A 52 -17.93 -9.82 3.81
CA PRO A 52 -16.84 -10.02 4.75
C PRO A 52 -15.67 -10.78 4.11
N LEU A 53 -14.44 -10.44 4.51
CA LEU A 53 -13.23 -10.96 3.88
C LEU A 53 -13.20 -12.50 3.85
N ASP A 54 -13.54 -13.17 4.94
CA ASP A 54 -13.52 -14.64 5.01
C ASP A 54 -14.49 -15.29 4.01
N GLN A 55 -15.69 -14.71 3.83
CA GLN A 55 -16.67 -15.17 2.86
C GLN A 55 -16.23 -14.90 1.42
N PHE A 56 -15.61 -13.74 1.19
CA PHE A 56 -15.00 -13.42 -0.10
C PHE A 56 -13.88 -14.41 -0.46
N LEU A 57 -12.98 -14.70 0.49
CA LEU A 57 -11.90 -15.67 0.29
C LEU A 57 -12.44 -17.06 -0.01
N LYS A 58 -13.46 -17.53 0.73
CA LYS A 58 -14.11 -18.83 0.46
C LYS A 58 -14.74 -18.89 -0.93
N THR A 59 -15.35 -17.79 -1.39
CA THR A 59 -15.98 -17.70 -2.72
C THR A 59 -14.95 -17.84 -3.85
N HIS A 60 -13.74 -17.32 -3.65
CA HIS A 60 -12.68 -17.33 -4.66
C HIS A 60 -11.56 -18.37 -4.40
N ALA A 61 -11.66 -19.14 -3.32
CA ALA A 61 -10.64 -20.03 -2.76
C ALA A 61 -9.95 -20.94 -3.79
N GLN A 62 -10.72 -21.49 -4.72
CA GLN A 62 -10.24 -22.45 -5.72
C GLN A 62 -9.65 -21.79 -6.97
N SER A 63 -9.79 -20.47 -7.11
CA SER A 63 -9.46 -19.75 -8.34
C SER A 63 -8.30 -18.77 -8.20
N VAL A 64 -7.90 -18.45 -6.96
CA VAL A 64 -6.77 -17.55 -6.69
C VAL A 64 -5.49 -18.35 -6.73
N GLU A 65 -4.61 -18.01 -7.66
CA GLU A 65 -3.31 -18.67 -7.82
C GLU A 65 -2.17 -17.85 -7.20
N ALA A 66 -2.35 -16.53 -7.13
CA ALA A 66 -1.37 -15.64 -6.55
C ALA A 66 -1.99 -14.63 -5.58
N ILE A 67 -1.23 -14.27 -4.56
CA ILE A 67 -1.57 -13.24 -3.60
C ILE A 67 -0.56 -12.11 -3.73
N LEU A 68 -1.04 -10.87 -3.84
CA LEU A 68 -0.23 -9.67 -3.67
C LEU A 68 -0.53 -9.05 -2.30
N SER A 69 0.48 -9.04 -1.42
CA SER A 69 0.38 -8.56 -0.05
C SER A 69 1.32 -7.38 0.22
N SER A 70 0.90 -6.49 1.10
CA SER A 70 1.72 -5.44 1.68
C SER A 70 1.82 -5.64 3.19
N GLY A 71 2.75 -4.95 3.87
CA GLY A 71 2.94 -5.08 5.32
C GLY A 71 1.67 -4.85 6.16
N GLY A 72 0.69 -4.11 5.63
CA GLY A 72 -0.61 -3.86 6.29
C GLY A 72 -1.67 -4.97 6.14
N ALA A 73 -1.36 -6.04 5.41
CA ALA A 73 -2.26 -7.18 5.17
C ALA A 73 -1.49 -8.51 5.27
N PRO A 74 -1.34 -9.07 6.48
CA PRO A 74 -0.58 -10.29 6.71
C PRO A 74 -1.17 -11.52 5.99
N VAL A 75 -0.28 -12.37 5.48
CA VAL A 75 -0.62 -13.67 4.90
C VAL A 75 -0.28 -14.75 5.93
N THR A 76 -1.29 -15.12 6.71
CA THR A 76 -1.14 -16.09 7.81
C THR A 76 -1.45 -17.52 7.34
N ALA A 77 -1.07 -18.53 8.13
CA ALA A 77 -1.46 -19.91 7.87
C ALA A 77 -2.99 -20.08 7.69
N GLU A 78 -3.80 -19.37 8.48
CA GLU A 78 -5.26 -19.43 8.38
C GLU A 78 -5.76 -18.87 7.03
N THR A 79 -5.19 -17.75 6.59
CA THR A 79 -5.47 -17.19 5.27
C THR A 79 -5.10 -18.18 4.16
N LEU A 80 -3.93 -18.81 4.26
CA LEU A 80 -3.49 -19.82 3.31
C LEU A 80 -4.41 -21.05 3.34
N ARG A 81 -4.89 -21.50 4.51
CA ARG A 81 -5.84 -22.65 4.63
C ARG A 81 -7.10 -22.43 3.80
N LEU A 82 -7.61 -21.20 3.75
CA LEU A 82 -8.79 -20.85 2.97
C LEU A 82 -8.54 -20.82 1.46
N MET A 83 -7.29 -20.81 1.01
CA MET A 83 -6.93 -20.66 -0.41
C MET A 83 -6.00 -21.78 -0.89
N PRO A 84 -6.54 -22.98 -1.16
CA PRO A 84 -5.75 -24.15 -1.53
C PRO A 84 -5.11 -24.06 -2.92
N ALA A 85 -5.62 -23.21 -3.81
CA ALA A 85 -5.08 -23.06 -5.18
C ALA A 85 -3.86 -22.11 -5.27
N VAL A 86 -3.52 -21.43 -4.17
CA VAL A 86 -2.42 -20.45 -4.17
C VAL A 86 -1.08 -21.16 -4.33
N ARG A 87 -0.27 -20.64 -5.24
CA ARG A 87 1.07 -21.12 -5.60
C ARG A 87 2.14 -20.04 -5.50
N LEU A 88 1.74 -18.77 -5.45
CA LEU A 88 2.64 -17.62 -5.29
C LEU A 88 2.10 -16.62 -4.27
N VAL A 89 2.96 -16.18 -3.35
CA VAL A 89 2.75 -14.99 -2.53
C VAL A 89 3.83 -13.98 -2.90
N MET A 90 3.40 -12.84 -3.44
CA MET A 90 4.28 -11.72 -3.74
C MET A 90 4.04 -10.59 -2.76
N THR A 91 5.10 -9.98 -2.24
CA THR A 91 4.99 -8.78 -1.42
C THR A 91 5.74 -7.59 -1.98
N THR A 92 5.14 -6.41 -1.83
CA THR A 92 5.71 -5.11 -2.22
C THR A 92 6.71 -4.56 -1.20
N SER A 93 7.20 -5.37 -0.27
CA SER A 93 8.13 -4.98 0.78
C SER A 93 9.41 -5.81 0.71
N ALA A 94 10.50 -5.32 1.31
CA ALA A 94 11.73 -6.10 1.44
C ALA A 94 11.60 -7.17 2.55
N GLY A 95 10.98 -6.80 3.68
CA GLY A 95 10.75 -7.70 4.80
C GLY A 95 9.68 -8.75 4.52
N LEU A 96 9.71 -9.85 5.28
CA LEU A 96 8.77 -10.98 5.14
C LEU A 96 8.02 -11.31 6.43
N ASN A 97 8.11 -10.47 7.46
CA ASN A 97 7.55 -10.73 8.80
C ASN A 97 6.03 -10.92 8.80
N HIS A 98 5.34 -10.37 7.81
CA HIS A 98 3.89 -10.46 7.63
C HIS A 98 3.45 -11.66 6.77
N VAL A 99 4.38 -12.52 6.34
CA VAL A 99 4.07 -13.73 5.57
C VAL A 99 4.51 -14.95 6.36
N ASP A 100 3.62 -15.93 6.52
CA ASP A 100 3.95 -17.23 7.12
C ASP A 100 4.80 -18.07 6.16
N ILE A 101 6.10 -17.82 6.15
CA ILE A 101 7.07 -18.49 5.26
C ILE A 101 7.13 -20.00 5.55
N ALA A 102 6.96 -20.40 6.81
CA ALA A 102 6.99 -21.81 7.20
C ALA A 102 5.82 -22.57 6.57
N GLU A 103 4.61 -22.01 6.66
CA GLU A 103 3.43 -22.59 6.04
C GLU A 103 3.49 -22.57 4.51
N CYS A 104 3.98 -21.46 3.92
CA CYS A 104 4.22 -21.39 2.47
C CYS A 104 5.15 -22.52 2.01
N ARG A 105 6.29 -22.71 2.69
CA ARG A 105 7.23 -23.79 2.38
C ARG A 105 6.59 -25.17 2.52
N ARG A 106 5.84 -25.41 3.60
CA ARG A 106 5.15 -26.69 3.84
C ARG A 106 4.20 -27.06 2.72
N ARG A 107 3.59 -26.06 2.06
CA ARG A 107 2.63 -26.23 0.96
C ARG A 107 3.25 -26.14 -0.44
N GLY A 108 4.55 -25.86 -0.55
CA GLY A 108 5.19 -25.63 -1.84
C GLY A 108 4.79 -24.31 -2.51
N ILE A 109 4.37 -23.32 -1.73
CA ILE A 109 4.03 -21.98 -2.21
C ILE A 109 5.31 -21.16 -2.34
N THR A 110 5.53 -20.58 -3.52
CA THR A 110 6.67 -19.68 -3.75
C THR A 110 6.41 -18.33 -3.10
N VAL A 111 7.43 -17.75 -2.47
CA VAL A 111 7.36 -16.40 -1.90
C VAL A 111 8.34 -15.50 -2.62
N ALA A 112 7.87 -14.37 -3.12
CA ALA A 112 8.67 -13.33 -3.77
C ALA A 112 8.48 -11.99 -3.04
N ASN A 113 9.53 -11.18 -2.99
CA ASN A 113 9.51 -9.86 -2.37
C ASN A 113 10.10 -8.82 -3.33
N ALA A 114 10.14 -7.56 -2.91
CA ALA A 114 10.73 -6.48 -3.71
C ALA A 114 12.27 -6.50 -3.72
N GLY A 115 12.91 -7.44 -2.99
CA GLY A 115 14.36 -7.53 -2.91
C GLY A 115 15.00 -6.25 -2.35
N ASN A 116 16.01 -5.76 -3.05
CA ASN A 116 16.88 -4.67 -2.62
C ASN A 116 16.56 -3.32 -3.28
N VAL A 117 15.38 -3.19 -3.93
CA VAL A 117 15.02 -2.00 -4.72
C VAL A 117 14.91 -0.72 -3.90
N PHE A 118 14.74 -0.82 -2.58
CA PHE A 118 14.59 0.33 -1.68
C PHE A 118 15.90 0.71 -0.98
N SER A 119 17.01 0.01 -1.23
CA SER A 119 18.20 0.14 -0.38
C SER A 119 18.91 1.48 -0.50
N GLU A 120 18.96 2.05 -1.71
CA GLU A 120 19.55 3.37 -1.95
C GLU A 120 18.67 4.45 -1.32
N ASP A 121 17.35 4.42 -1.54
CA ASP A 121 16.41 5.37 -0.92
C ASP A 121 16.46 5.33 0.61
N VAL A 122 16.56 4.13 1.21
CA VAL A 122 16.70 3.96 2.66
C VAL A 122 18.03 4.52 3.15
N ALA A 123 19.12 4.37 2.39
CA ALA A 123 20.42 4.93 2.74
C ALA A 123 20.41 6.46 2.70
N ASP A 124 19.83 7.04 1.64
CA ASP A 124 19.68 8.50 1.50
C ASP A 124 18.85 9.08 2.64
N LEU A 125 17.74 8.43 2.99
CA LEU A 125 16.90 8.87 4.10
C LEU A 125 17.64 8.78 5.44
N ALA A 126 18.42 7.72 5.67
CA ALA A 126 19.20 7.58 6.90
C ALA A 126 20.24 8.69 7.06
N VAL A 127 20.97 9.02 5.98
CA VAL A 127 21.93 10.14 5.97
C VAL A 127 21.21 11.48 6.13
N GLY A 128 20.08 11.68 5.44
CA GLY A 128 19.26 12.88 5.54
C GLY A 128 18.77 13.12 6.97
N LEU A 129 18.26 12.08 7.65
CA LEU A 129 17.82 12.15 9.04
C LEU A 129 18.98 12.42 10.01
N LEU A 130 20.16 11.82 9.77
CA LEU A 130 21.35 12.12 10.57
C LEU A 130 21.73 13.61 10.48
N ILE A 131 21.74 14.18 9.27
CA ILE A 131 22.02 15.60 9.06
C ILE A 131 20.93 16.48 9.70
N ASP A 132 19.65 16.11 9.54
CA ASP A 132 18.52 16.83 10.14
C ASP A 132 18.67 16.93 11.66
N LEU A 133 19.00 15.81 12.33
CA LEU A 133 19.20 15.76 13.77
C LEU A 133 20.41 16.58 14.23
N LEU A 134 21.55 16.46 13.54
CA LEU A 134 22.77 17.19 13.92
C LEU A 134 22.67 18.71 13.73
N ARG A 135 21.87 19.15 12.76
CA ARG A 135 21.76 20.56 12.36
C ARG A 135 20.42 21.19 12.70
N ASN A 136 19.51 20.43 13.31
CA ASN A 136 18.15 20.85 13.64
C ASN A 136 17.42 21.46 12.44
N ILE A 137 17.56 20.89 11.24
CA ILE A 137 17.06 21.53 10.00
C ILE A 137 15.53 21.66 10.05
N SER A 138 14.82 20.57 10.32
CA SER A 138 13.37 20.52 10.39
C SER A 138 12.80 21.34 11.54
N ALA A 139 13.52 21.41 12.67
CA ALA A 139 13.16 22.28 13.79
C ALA A 139 13.35 23.77 13.45
N SER A 140 14.45 24.12 12.78
CA SER A 140 14.76 25.48 12.34
C SER A 140 13.77 25.96 11.27
N ASP A 141 13.39 25.10 10.33
CA ASP A 141 12.33 25.37 9.34
C ASP A 141 11.00 25.73 10.02
N ARG A 142 10.57 24.93 11.00
CA ARG A 142 9.35 25.22 11.78
C ARG A 142 9.47 26.54 12.55
N PHE A 143 10.62 26.81 13.16
CA PHE A 143 10.86 28.06 13.91
C PHE A 143 10.73 29.30 13.02
N VAL A 144 11.40 29.31 11.86
CA VAL A 144 11.35 30.44 10.92
C VAL A 144 9.95 30.62 10.34
N LYS A 145 9.26 29.54 9.96
CA LYS A 145 7.87 29.61 9.47
C LYS A 145 6.90 30.17 10.50
N GLN A 146 7.10 29.84 11.78
CA GLN A 146 6.30 30.41 12.88
C GLN A 146 6.60 31.91 13.06
N TRP A 147 7.86 32.32 12.94
CA TRP A 147 8.30 33.71 13.02
C TRP A 147 7.74 34.59 11.89
N LEU A 148 7.59 34.02 10.70
CA LEU A 148 7.04 34.71 9.52
C LEU A 148 5.50 34.79 9.50
N ARG A 149 4.80 34.12 10.43
CA ARG A 149 3.37 34.38 10.58
C ARG A 149 3.20 35.82 11.07
N PRO A 150 2.24 36.58 10.53
CA PRO A 150 1.92 37.89 11.10
C PRO A 150 1.66 37.69 12.58
N ARG A 151 2.49 38.31 13.44
CA ARG A 151 2.05 38.64 14.79
C ARG A 151 0.84 39.52 14.55
N GLN A 152 -0.36 38.96 14.66
CA GLN A 152 -1.50 39.77 15.02
C GLN A 152 -1.12 40.33 16.38
N ALA A 153 -0.52 41.52 16.35
CA ALA A 153 -0.38 42.33 17.51
C ALA A 153 -1.79 42.44 18.07
N ALA A 154 -1.97 41.90 19.27
CA ALA A 154 -2.87 42.48 20.22
C ALA A 154 -2.58 43.99 20.22
N GLU A 155 -3.44 44.73 19.56
CA GLU A 155 -3.50 46.16 19.62
C GLU A 155 -4.08 46.49 20.99
N GLY A 156 -3.18 46.79 21.94
CA GLY A 156 -3.53 47.12 23.31
C GLY A 156 -2.36 46.87 24.23
N ASP A 157 -1.94 47.92 24.94
CA ASP A 157 -1.08 47.87 26.13
C ASP A 157 0.44 47.86 25.88
N CYS A 158 0.95 48.95 25.29
CA CYS A 158 2.37 49.34 25.44
C CYS A 158 2.57 50.76 26.02
N TYR A 159 1.55 51.35 26.67
CA TYR A 159 1.66 52.71 27.24
C TYR A 159 1.21 52.79 28.69
N SER A 160 1.93 52.14 29.62
CA SER A 160 1.80 52.46 31.05
C SER A 160 2.99 51.96 31.88
N LEU A 161 4.21 52.35 31.50
CA LEU A 161 5.31 52.40 32.46
C LEU A 161 5.46 53.84 32.97
N GLY A 162 4.93 54.05 34.16
CA GLY A 162 4.93 55.31 34.88
C GLY A 162 6.35 55.82 35.16
N ILE A 163 6.62 57.04 34.69
CA ILE A 163 7.68 57.87 35.20
C ILE A 163 7.22 58.49 36.53
N GLY A 164 7.68 57.90 37.64
CA GLY A 164 7.59 58.55 38.95
C GLY A 164 8.63 59.66 39.04
N SER A 165 8.18 60.92 39.03
CA SER A 165 8.99 62.06 39.45
C SER A 165 9.04 62.12 40.99
N LYS A 166 10.25 62.10 41.53
CA LYS A 166 10.57 62.77 42.80
C LYS A 166 10.73 64.27 42.56
#